data_AF-A0A1V5PYG6-F1
#
_entry.id   AF-A0A1V5PYG6-F1
#
_cell.length_a   1.000
_cell.length_b   1.000
_cell.length_c   1.000
_cell.angle_alpha   90.00
_cell.angle_beta   90.00
_cell.angle_gamma   90.00
#
_symmetry.space_group_name_H-M   'P 1'
#
loop_
_entity.id
_entity.type
_entity.pdbx_description
1 polymer ?
#
loop_
_entity_poly.entity_id
_entity_poly.type
_entity_poly.pdbx_seq_one_letter_code
_entity_poly.pdbx_strand_id
1 'polypeptide(L)' 'MKSDEPEYRQLDLFTDNEELEKKKKEDCEKEEKELRLQKAVIAMQKKYGKNAVLKGMNLEEGAMTVERNSQIGGHKA' A
#
# COMPACT_ATOMS: atom_id res chain seq x y z
N MET A 1 3.59 18.16 4.31
CA MET A 1 3.40 18.19 5.77
C MET A 1 1.94 18.47 6.05
N LYS A 2 1.19 17.58 6.71
CA LYS A 2 -0.06 18.00 7.35
C LYS A 2 0.34 18.73 8.62
N SER A 3 -0.14 19.96 8.77
CA SER A 3 0.13 20.86 9.89
C SER A 3 -0.40 20.27 11.19
N ASP A 4 0.38 20.37 12.28
CA ASP A 4 -0.06 20.10 13.66
C ASP A 4 -1.02 21.21 14.14
N GLU A 5 -2.15 21.37 13.47
CA GLU A 5 -3.23 22.22 13.95
C GLU A 5 -4.13 21.41 14.90
N PRO A 6 -4.50 21.96 16.07
CA PRO A 6 -5.39 21.26 16.99
C PRO A 6 -6.75 21.02 16.31
N GLU A 7 -7.07 19.77 16.01
CA GLU A 7 -8.39 19.37 15.54
C GLU A 7 -9.39 19.45 16.69
N TYR A 8 -10.18 20.53 16.72
CA TYR A 8 -11.33 20.63 17.60
C TYR A 8 -12.48 19.80 17.04
N ARG A 9 -13.01 18.87 17.85
CA ARG A 9 -14.15 18.02 17.48
C ARG A 9 -15.25 18.20 18.52
N GLN A 10 -16.48 18.44 18.08
CA GLN A 10 -17.63 18.48 18.97
C GLN A 10 -18.00 17.04 19.34
N LEU A 11 -17.98 16.75 20.64
CA LEU A 11 -18.48 15.49 21.17
C LEU A 11 -20.00 15.55 21.22
N ASP A 12 -20.65 14.54 20.65
CA ASP A 12 -22.09 14.36 20.75
C ASP A 12 -22.43 13.43 21.92
N LEU A 13 -23.47 13.79 22.68
CA LEU A 13 -23.91 13.09 23.88
C LEU A 13 -24.55 11.73 23.56
N PHE A 14 -25.04 11.57 22.33
CA PHE A 14 -25.67 10.34 21.84
C PHE A 14 -24.71 9.45 21.05
N THR A 15 -23.46 9.88 20.89
CA THR A 15 -22.43 9.15 20.16
C THR A 15 -21.54 8.38 21.13
N ASP A 16 -21.39 7.06 20.90
CA ASP A 16 -20.40 6.25 21.61
C ASP A 16 -18.98 6.58 21.13
N ASN A 17 -18.38 7.56 21.80
CA ASN A 17 -17.05 8.05 21.46
C ASN A 17 -15.96 7.00 21.70
N GLU A 18 -16.17 6.05 22.63
CA GLU A 18 -15.20 4.99 22.91
C GLU A 18 -15.12 3.99 21.75
N GLU A 19 -16.26 3.59 21.19
CA GLU A 19 -16.30 2.74 19.99
C GLU A 19 -15.67 3.42 18.77
N LEU A 20 -15.94 4.71 18.58
CA LEU A 20 -15.33 5.49 17.49
C LEU A 20 -13.81 5.58 17.62
N GLU A 21 -13.28 5.79 18.83
CA GLU A 21 -11.83 5.80 19.05
C GLU A 21 -11.20 4.42 18.82
N LYS A 22 -11.83 3.34 19.29
CA LYS A 22 -11.36 1.98 19.03
C LYS A 22 -11.31 1.69 17.54
N LYS A 23 -12.39 2.02 16.81
CA LYS A 23 -12.45 1.83 15.36
C LYS A 23 -11.37 2.64 14.63
N LYS A 24 -11.14 3.90 15.02
CA LYS A 24 -10.07 4.73 14.45
C LYS A 24 -8.68 4.14 14.71
N LYS A 25 -8.43 3.61 15.91
CA LYS A 25 -7.16 2.94 16.24
C LYS A 25 -6.98 1.67 15.39
N GLU A 26 -8.00 0.84 15.28
CA GLU A 26 -7.97 -0.36 14.45
C GLU A 26 -7.72 -0.04 12.96
N ASP A 27 -8.38 0.99 12.44
CA ASP A 27 -8.21 1.41 11.04
C ASP A 27 -6.80 1.98 10.80
N CYS A 28 -6.29 2.80 11.73
CA CYS A 28 -4.91 3.30 11.68
C CYS A 28 -3.88 2.14 11.70
N GLU A 29 -4.08 1.13 12.55
CA GLU A 29 -3.21 -0.05 12.60
C GLU A 29 -3.25 -0.87 11.31
N LYS A 30 -4.43 -1.02 10.69
CA LYS A 30 -4.58 -1.69 9.38
C LYS A 30 -3.85 -0.91 8.29
N GLU A 31 -4.01 0.40 8.25
CA GLU A 31 -3.31 1.27 7.30
C GLU A 31 -1.80 1.21 7.47
N GLU A 32 -1.30 1.23 8.71
CA GLU A 32 0.13 1.09 8.96
C GLU A 32 0.68 -0.26 8.48
N LYS A 33 -0.04 -1.35 8.72
CA LYS A 33 0.34 -2.68 8.26
C LYS A 33 0.39 -2.74 6.73
N GLU A 34 -0.62 -2.20 6.07
CA GLU A 34 -0.69 -2.10 4.60
C GLU A 34 0.46 -1.26 4.03
N LEU A 35 0.74 -0.10 4.63
CA LEU A 35 1.84 0.77 4.21
C LEU A 35 3.20 0.07 4.34
N ARG A 36 3.41 -0.71 5.41
CA ARG A 36 4.64 -1.49 5.62
C ARG A 36 4.80 -2.56 4.54
N LEU A 37 3.73 -3.25 4.17
CA LEU A 37 3.74 -4.24 3.08
C LEU A 37 4.08 -3.61 1.73
N GLN A 38 3.45 -2.49 1.38
CA GLN A 38 3.73 -1.77 0.14
C GLN A 38 5.18 -1.31 0.07
N LYS A 39 5.71 -0.75 1.17
CA LYS A 39 7.12 -0.37 1.27
C LYS A 39 8.05 -1.57 1.10
N ALA A 40 7.73 -2.71 1.70
CA ALA A 40 8.51 -3.94 1.54
C ALA A 40 8.54 -4.43 0.08
N VAL A 41 7.39 -4.41 -0.61
CA VAL A 41 7.30 -4.75 -2.04
C VAL A 41 8.21 -3.84 -2.89
N ILE A 42 8.13 -2.53 -2.68
CA ILE A 42 8.97 -1.56 -3.39
C ILE A 42 10.46 -1.80 -3.11
N ALA A 43 10.81 -2.06 -1.84
CA ALA A 43 12.19 -2.34 -1.45
C ALA A 43 12.73 -3.61 -2.14
N MET A 44 11.93 -4.68 -2.19
CA MET A 44 12.27 -5.90 -2.92
C MET A 44 12.45 -5.65 -4.42
N GLN A 45 11.53 -4.91 -5.05
CA GLN A 45 11.62 -4.58 -6.48
C GLN A 45 12.86 -3.74 -6.81
N LYS A 46 13.25 -2.81 -5.93
CA LYS A 46 14.48 -2.01 -6.10
C LYS A 46 15.73 -2.87 -5.96
N LYS A 47 15.74 -3.86 -5.07
CA LYS A 47 16.91 -4.70 -4.78
C LYS A 47 17.08 -5.87 -5.77
N TYR A 48 15.98 -6.51 -6.16
CA TYR A 48 15.98 -7.75 -6.95
C TYR A 48 15.40 -7.56 -8.36
N GLY A 49 14.94 -6.36 -8.71
CA GLY A 49 14.40 -6.03 -10.04
C GLY A 49 12.88 -6.11 -10.12
N LYS A 50 12.33 -5.68 -11.26
CA LYS A 50 10.88 -5.54 -11.48
C LYS A 50 10.10 -6.85 -11.42
N ASN A 51 10.76 -7.98 -11.66
CA ASN A 51 10.19 -9.33 -11.60
C ASN A 51 10.31 -9.99 -10.21
N ALA A 52 10.84 -9.28 -9.20
CA ALA A 52 10.97 -9.80 -7.84
C ALA A 52 9.63 -10.12 -7.17
N VAL A 53 8.56 -9.44 -7.58
CA VAL A 53 7.20 -9.66 -7.10
C VAL A 53 6.27 -9.66 -8.31
N LEU A 54 5.60 -10.78 -8.55
CA LEU A 54 4.61 -10.96 -9.62
C LEU A 54 3.27 -11.35 -8.99
N LYS A 55 2.18 -10.87 -9.59
CA LYS A 55 0.82 -11.32 -9.26
C LYS A 55 0.52 -12.60 -10.03
N GLY A 56 -0.36 -13.47 -9.53
CA GLY A 56 -0.74 -14.70 -10.23
C GLY A 56 -1.23 -14.45 -11.66
N MET A 57 -2.00 -13.38 -11.87
CA MET A 57 -2.48 -12.95 -13.19
C MET A 57 -1.35 -12.59 -14.17
N ASN A 58 -0.14 -12.26 -13.69
CA ASN A 58 1.00 -11.99 -14.55
C ASN A 58 1.62 -13.27 -15.16
N LEU A 59 1.18 -14.45 -14.71
CA LEU A 59 1.64 -15.76 -15.18
C LEU A 59 0.59 -16.46 -16.05
N GLU A 60 -0.57 -15.84 -16.26
CA GLU A 60 -1.59 -16.37 -17.15
C GLU A 60 -1.10 -16.37 -18.61
N GLU A 61 -1.67 -17.28 -19.40
CA GLU A 61 -1.32 -17.42 -20.81
C GLU A 61 -1.68 -16.13 -21.56
N GLY A 62 -0.70 -15.55 -22.27
CA GLY A 62 -0.82 -14.24 -22.92
C GLY A 62 -0.46 -13.04 -22.05
N ALA A 63 -0.13 -13.21 -20.76
CA ALA A 63 0.37 -12.13 -19.92
C ALA A 63 1.81 -11.74 -20.34
N MET A 64 1.99 -10.47 -20.72
CA MET A 64 3.30 -9.95 -21.17
C MET A 64 4.13 -9.30 -20.04
N THR A 65 3.65 -9.32 -18.79
CA THR A 65 4.26 -8.52 -17.71
C THR A 65 5.73 -8.88 -17.49
N VAL A 66 6.09 -10.18 -17.52
CA VAL A 66 7.46 -10.64 -17.34
C VAL A 66 8.36 -10.18 -18.49
N GLU A 67 7.92 -10.39 -19.74
CA GLU A 67 8.68 -10.01 -20.93
C GLU A 67 8.89 -8.50 -21.02
N ARG A 68 7.83 -7.71 -20.76
CA ARG A 68 7.88 -6.25 -20.74
C ARG A 68 8.83 -5.74 -19.66
N ASN A 69 8.84 -6.37 -18.48
CA ASN A 69 9.73 -5.98 -17.39
C ASN A 69 11.22 -6.21 -17.71
N SER A 70 11.52 -7.15 -18.62
CA SER A 70 12.86 -7.41 -19.15
C SER A 70 13.23 -6.54 -20.36
N GLN A 71 12.33 -5.68 -20.84
CA GLN A 71 12.61 -4.74 -21.92
C GLN A 71 12.96 -3.35 -21.36
N ILE A 72 13.99 -2.72 -21.93
CA ILE A 72 14.38 -1.34 -21.67
C ILE A 72 14.29 -0.58 -23.00
N GLY A 73 13.35 0.37 -23.09
CA GLY A 73 13.19 1.20 -24.29
C GLY A 73 12.76 0.43 -25.56
N GLY A 74 12.11 -0.73 -25.42
CA GLY A 74 11.67 -1.57 -26.55
C GLY A 74 12.68 -2.63 -26.98
N HIS A 75 13.87 -2.65 -26.37
CA HIS A 75 14.87 -3.70 -26.60
C HIS A 75 14.95 -4.61 -25.37
N LYS A 76 15.18 -5.91 -25.60
CA LYS A 76 15.49 -6.84 -24.50
C LYS A 76 16.83 -6.43 -23.89
N ALA A 77 16.84 -6.22 -22.58
CA ALA A 77 18.04 -5.94 -21.80
C ALA A 77 18.89 -7.20 -21.61
#